data_AF-A0A920LHQ3-F1
#
_entry.id   AF-A0A920LHQ3-F1
#
_cell.length_a   1.000
_cell.length_b   1.000
_cell.length_c   1.000
_cell.angle_alpha   90.00
_cell.angle_beta   90.00
_cell.angle_gamma   90.00
#
_symmetry.space_group_name_H-M   'P 1'
#
loop_
_entity.id
_entity.type
_entity.pdbx_description
1 polymer ?
#
loop_
_entity_poly.entity_id
_entity_poly.type
_entity_poly.pdbx_seq_one_letter_code
_entity_poly.pdbx_strand_id
1 'polypeptide(L)' 'MPKKKNSNIDGWFILDKPVNISSAKAVNAVKKCFNIKKAGHAGTLDPLASGVLPIAINSATKTIPYLVKYSKNI' A
#
# COMPACT_ATOMS: atom_id res chain seq x y z
N MET A 1 6.28 12.22 25.88
CA MET A 1 5.39 11.28 25.13
C MET A 1 6.13 9.98 24.88
N PRO A 2 5.61 8.81 25.30
CA PRO A 2 6.26 7.54 24.99
C PRO A 2 6.26 7.32 23.47
N LYS A 3 7.42 6.99 22.89
CA LYS A 3 7.53 6.59 21.47
C LYS A 3 6.60 5.40 21.25
N LYS A 4 5.57 5.57 20.41
CA LYS A 4 4.66 4.49 19.98
C LYS A 4 5.52 3.33 19.47
N LYS A 5 5.39 2.13 20.07
CA LYS A 5 6.14 0.93 19.65
C LYS A 5 6.06 0.81 18.13
N ASN A 6 7.21 0.63 17.46
CA ASN A 6 7.21 0.21 16.05
C ASN A 6 6.48 -1.12 16.00
N SER A 7 5.27 -1.13 15.46
CA SER A 7 4.54 -2.36 15.23
C SER A 7 5.25 -3.11 14.12
N ASN A 8 5.82 -4.27 14.46
CA ASN A 8 6.44 -5.20 13.51
C ASN A 8 5.32 -5.85 12.67
N ILE A 9 4.71 -5.06 11.79
CA ILE A 9 3.62 -5.50 10.91
C ILE A 9 4.23 -5.77 9.54
N ASP A 10 4.03 -6.98 9.04
CA ASP A 10 4.30 -7.35 7.66
C ASP A 10 2.99 -7.86 7.05
N GLY A 11 2.68 -7.46 5.82
CA GLY A 11 1.47 -7.96 5.17
C GLY A 11 0.95 -7.08 4.05
N TRP A 12 -0.27 -7.39 3.61
CA TRP A 12 -1.01 -6.63 2.61
C TRP A 12 -2.18 -5.89 3.26
N PHE A 13 -2.34 -4.64 2.85
CA PHE A 13 -3.47 -3.80 3.20
C PHE A 13 -4.25 -3.50 1.91
N ILE A 14 -5.50 -3.97 1.84
CA ILE A 14 -6.36 -3.77 0.69
C ILE A 14 -7.16 -2.49 0.93
N LEU A 15 -6.71 -1.39 0.32
CA LEU A 15 -7.37 -0.11 0.46
C LEU A 15 -8.43 0.04 -0.64
N ASP A 16 -9.64 0.44 -0.26
CA ASP A 16 -10.55 1.09 -1.21
C ASP A 16 -10.12 2.57 -1.34
N LYS A 17 -9.40 2.89 -2.42
CA LYS A 17 -8.83 4.22 -2.64
C LYS A 17 -9.98 5.19 -2.97
N PRO A 18 -10.16 6.30 -2.24
CA PRO A 18 -11.12 7.31 -2.66
C PRO A 18 -10.62 8.06 -3.90
N VAL A 19 -11.55 8.75 -4.56
CA VAL A 19 -11.23 9.73 -5.60
C VAL A 19 -10.45 10.92 -5.01
N ASN A 20 -9.84 11.72 -5.88
CA ASN A 20 -9.07 12.93 -5.58
C ASN A 20 -7.76 12.73 -4.79
N ILE A 21 -7.25 11.49 -4.69
CA ILE A 21 -5.92 11.21 -4.17
C ILE A 21 -5.12 10.31 -5.12
N SER A 22 -3.82 10.57 -5.25
CA SER A 22 -2.92 9.68 -5.98
C SER A 22 -2.67 8.39 -5.19
N SER A 23 -2.30 7.32 -5.90
CA SER A 23 -1.86 6.06 -5.28
C SER A 23 -0.68 6.25 -4.31
N ALA A 24 0.23 7.19 -4.60
CA ALA A 24 1.32 7.54 -3.70
C ALA A 24 0.85 8.24 -2.40
N LYS A 25 -0.14 9.14 -2.50
CA LYS A 25 -0.77 9.75 -1.31
C LYS A 25 -1.44 8.69 -0.43
N ALA A 26 -2.12 7.71 -1.04
CA ALA A 26 -2.72 6.58 -0.34
C ALA A 26 -1.67 5.75 0.42
N VAL A 27 -0.54 5.39 -0.21
CA VAL A 27 0.56 4.68 0.46
C VAL A 27 1.11 5.49 1.65
N ASN A 28 1.29 6.80 1.48
CA ASN A 28 1.76 7.66 2.57
C ASN A 28 0.77 7.74 3.74
N ALA A 29 -0.54 7.74 3.46
CA ALA A 29 -1.57 7.67 4.49
C ALA A 29 -1.47 6.35 5.27
N VAL A 30 -1.38 5.20 4.57
CA VAL A 30 -1.18 3.88 5.19
C VAL A 30 0.07 3.85 6.06
N LYS A 31 1.19 4.39 5.58
CA LYS A 31 2.43 4.48 6.37
C LYS A 31 2.25 5.24 7.69
N LYS A 32 1.51 6.35 7.66
CA LYS A 32 1.20 7.15 8.86
C LYS A 32 0.25 6.42 9.80
N CYS A 33 -0.82 5.81 9.28
CA CYS A 33 -1.80 5.06 10.06
C CYS A 33 -1.15 3.90 10.85
N PHE A 34 -0.28 3.14 10.20
CA PHE A 34 0.42 2.02 10.83
C PHE A 34 1.75 2.39 11.50
N ASN A 35 2.20 3.65 11.44
CA ASN A 35 3.50 4.09 11.94
C ASN A 35 4.68 3.24 11.42
N ILE A 36 4.70 2.98 10.11
CA ILE A 36 5.70 2.14 9.43
C ILE A 36 6.57 2.96 8.47
N LYS A 37 7.77 2.45 8.19
CA LYS A 37 8.73 3.12 7.29
C LYS A 37 8.58 2.71 5.83
N LYS A 38 8.18 1.47 5.55
CA LYS A 38 8.17 0.89 4.19
C LYS A 38 6.80 0.37 3.81
N ALA A 39 6.29 0.84 2.67
CA ALA A 39 5.12 0.32 2.01
C ALA A 39 5.22 0.61 0.50
N GLY A 40 4.51 -0.16 -0.32
CA GLY A 40 4.40 0.05 -1.77
C GLY A 40 3.11 -0.54 -2.30
N HIS A 41 2.58 -0.01 -3.41
CA HIS A 41 1.34 -0.50 -4.02
C HIS A 41 1.62 -1.45 -5.20
N ALA A 42 0.68 -2.34 -5.49
CA ALA A 42 0.74 -3.23 -6.66
C ALA A 42 -0.34 -2.85 -7.69
N GLY A 43 0.07 -2.05 -8.68
CA GLY A 43 -0.83 -1.39 -9.63
C GLY A 43 -1.08 0.08 -9.24
N THR A 44 -1.37 0.93 -10.21
CA THR A 44 -1.60 2.36 -10.00
C THR A 44 -3.02 2.70 -10.40
N LEU A 45 -3.73 3.40 -9.53
CA LEU A 45 -4.99 4.05 -9.86
C LEU A 45 -4.77 5.55 -10.07
N ASP A 46 -5.41 6.10 -11.10
CA ASP A 46 -5.45 7.53 -11.35
C ASP A 46 -6.05 8.30 -10.16
N PRO A 47 -5.68 9.58 -9.97
CA PRO A 47 -6.23 10.39 -8.88
C PRO A 47 -7.77 10.42 -8.87
N LEU A 48 -8.40 10.41 -10.04
CA LEU A 48 -9.85 10.46 -10.19
C LEU A 48 -10.54 9.08 -10.11
N ALA A 49 -9.80 7.98 -10.14
CA ALA A 49 -10.35 6.64 -9.98
C ALA A 49 -10.57 6.31 -8.50
N SER A 50 -11.63 5.58 -8.16
CA SER A 50 -11.78 4.89 -6.88
C SER A 50 -11.56 3.39 -7.03
N GLY A 51 -11.50 2.67 -5.90
CA GLY A 51 -11.50 1.21 -5.90
C GLY A 51 -10.24 0.58 -5.32
N VAL A 52 -10.09 -0.72 -5.57
CA VAL A 52 -9.12 -1.57 -4.87
C VAL A 52 -7.68 -1.21 -5.24
N LEU A 53 -6.92 -0.76 -4.23
CA LEU A 53 -5.48 -0.51 -4.30
C LEU A 53 -4.75 -1.41 -3.28
N PRO A 54 -4.14 -2.53 -3.72
CA PRO A 54 -3.34 -3.38 -2.84
C PRO A 54 -2.05 -2.68 -2.42
N ILE A 55 -1.82 -2.56 -1.11
CA ILE A 55 -0.63 -1.93 -0.52
C ILE A 55 0.12 -2.96 0.32
N ALA A 56 1.33 -3.31 -0.09
CA ALA A 56 2.21 -4.18 0.67
C ALA A 56 3.01 -3.37 1.71
N ILE A 57 3.17 -3.93 2.91
CA ILE A 57 3.82 -3.33 4.06
C ILE A 57 5.12 -4.09 4.36
N ASN A 58 6.20 -3.35 4.65
CA ASN A 58 7.48 -3.89 5.12
C ASN A 58 8.01 -5.07 4.31
N SER A 59 8.09 -6.29 4.86
CA SER A 59 8.65 -7.44 4.13
C SER A 59 7.79 -7.88 2.95
N ALA A 60 6.47 -7.66 3.02
CA ALA A 60 5.53 -8.01 1.97
C ALA A 60 5.77 -7.23 0.66
N THR A 61 6.44 -6.07 0.69
CA THR A 61 6.76 -5.33 -0.55
C THR A 61 7.59 -6.15 -1.54
N LYS A 62 8.33 -7.15 -1.06
CA LYS A 62 9.10 -8.08 -1.89
C LYS A 62 8.19 -8.95 -2.78
N THR A 63 6.91 -9.06 -2.44
CA THR A 63 5.95 -9.90 -3.16
C THR A 63 5.20 -9.18 -4.29
N ILE A 64 5.29 -7.84 -4.36
CA ILE A 64 4.65 -7.02 -5.41
C ILE A 64 4.96 -7.51 -6.84
N PRO A 65 6.23 -7.83 -7.20
CA PRO A 65 6.54 -8.27 -8.56
C PRO A 65 5.80 -9.53 -8.99
N TYR A 66 5.50 -10.45 -8.06
CA TYR A 66 4.74 -11.66 -8.38
C TYR A 66 3.28 -11.34 -8.73
N LEU A 67 2.65 -10.42 -8.00
CA LEU A 67 1.27 -9.98 -8.29
C LEU A 67 1.19 -9.25 -9.63
N VAL A 68 2.11 -8.31 -9.88
CA VAL A 68 2.15 -7.53 -11.13
C VAL A 68 2.45 -8.43 -12.32
N LYS A 69 3.31 -9.45 -12.16
CA LYS A 69 3.56 -10.43 -13.21
C LYS A 69 2.29 -11.23 -13.53
N TYR A 70 1.56 -11.70 -12.53
CA TYR A 70 0.35 -12.50 -12.74
C TYR A 70 -0.72 -11.72 -13.52
N SER A 71 -0.96 -10.45 -13.18
CA SER A 71 -1.93 -9.59 -13.89
C SER A 71 -1.62 -9.36 -15.38
N LYS A 72 -0.38 -9.55 -15.83
CA LYS A 72 -0.01 -9.40 -17.25
C LYS A 72 -0.15 -10.69 -18.06
N ASN A 73 -0.42 -11.81 -17.40
CA ASN A 73 -0.52 -13.14 -18.02
C ASN A 73 -1.97 -13.69 -17.97
N ILE A 74 -2.93 -12.84 -17.64
CA ILE A 74 -4.37 -13.06 -17.80
C ILE A 74 -4.84 -12.05 -18.84
#